data_AF-A0A952NE36-F1
#
_entry.id   AF-A0A952NE36-F1
#
_cell.length_a   1.000
_cell.length_b   1.000
_cell.length_c   1.000
_cell.angle_alpha   90.00
_cell.angle_beta   90.00
_cell.angle_gamma   90.00
#
_symmetry.space_group_name_H-M   'P 1'
#
loop_
_entity.id
_entity.type
_entity.pdbx_description
1 polymer ?
#
loop_
_entity_poly.entity_id
_entity_poly.type
_entity_poly.pdbx_seq_one_letter_code
_entity_poly.pdbx_strand_id
1 'polypeptide(L)'
;MLARFAPLCLAAVLFSACSHAPTRSPGSFRPSYNPRYVQLLKAAADEGVFFQISDSVIRDLPLRSSGETCRSTGDGPWIEELYDVLEIFQKDPSLARKVHIVEFKRGDKPSVETSKDLDGAVTLLLLYSKSESREKIDSLSDIPCASGDMDLVGKDMSVTRFTWPSTQAIEALLQEQPERAEVERLNVDRHFMQWLAERQTLFRLTPELAFEKSPNGQPLLPAALARFSATLAQGNELPALDYWMSELGKKSKLGGAVKFFSLKKDNQMARGLQVDSVGQFARKMNGFADPTYPYVSYRLKNGTFNVGDLPDLDRCLRDLNSSYRSPISLMNNYEMDPGSFLYPGYHCSDNGSD
;
A
#
# COMPACT_ATOMS: atom_id res chain seq x y z
N MET A 1 -39.72 -68.17 3.98
CA MET A 1 -39.22 -67.61 2.70
C MET A 1 -38.43 -66.36 3.00
N LEU A 2 -37.23 -66.27 2.45
CA LEU A 2 -36.30 -65.16 2.55
C LEU A 2 -36.89 -63.83 2.05
N ALA A 3 -36.47 -62.74 2.70
CA ALA A 3 -36.21 -61.38 2.19
C ALA A 3 -36.81 -60.31 3.12
N ARG A 4 -36.23 -59.14 3.41
CA ARG A 4 -34.95 -58.46 3.16
C ARG A 4 -35.05 -57.16 4.01
N PHE A 5 -33.90 -56.52 4.29
CA PHE A 5 -33.71 -55.13 4.77
C PHE A 5 -33.72 -54.84 6.28
N ALA A 6 -32.52 -54.93 6.87
CA ALA A 6 -31.96 -53.83 7.65
C ALA A 6 -31.37 -52.77 6.68
N PRO A 7 -30.99 -51.53 7.07
CA PRO A 7 -31.24 -50.75 8.29
C PRO A 7 -31.75 -49.32 7.98
N LEU A 8 -32.91 -48.91 8.50
CA LEU A 8 -33.48 -47.59 8.26
C LEU A 8 -33.20 -46.65 9.43
N CYS A 9 -31.93 -46.45 9.81
CA CYS A 9 -31.57 -45.48 10.86
C CYS A 9 -30.11 -44.98 10.84
N LEU A 10 -29.34 -45.21 9.76
CA LEU A 10 -27.99 -44.66 9.61
C LEU A 10 -27.87 -43.53 8.56
N ALA A 11 -28.99 -43.14 7.93
CA ALA A 11 -29.02 -42.12 6.88
C ALA A 11 -29.34 -40.69 7.39
N ALA A 12 -29.68 -40.54 8.67
CA ALA A 12 -30.06 -39.25 9.26
C ALA A 12 -28.91 -38.48 9.94
N VAL A 13 -27.71 -39.06 10.03
CA VAL A 13 -26.51 -38.40 10.62
C VAL A 13 -25.53 -37.92 9.54
N LEU A 14 -25.80 -38.18 8.26
CA LEU A 14 -24.96 -37.75 7.13
C LEU A 14 -25.46 -36.49 6.39
N PHE A 15 -26.57 -35.88 6.83
CA PHE A 15 -27.16 -34.71 6.15
C PHE A 15 -27.17 -33.41 6.97
N SER A 16 -26.51 -33.35 8.14
CA SER A 16 -26.36 -32.12 8.93
C SER A 16 -24.93 -31.61 9.06
N ALA A 17 -23.99 -32.14 8.29
CA ALA A 17 -22.64 -31.60 8.16
C ALA A 17 -22.47 -30.84 6.84
N CYS A 18 -23.33 -29.85 6.58
CA CYS A 18 -22.90 -28.67 5.83
C CYS A 18 -22.00 -27.83 6.75
N SER A 19 -20.89 -28.43 7.18
CA SER A 19 -19.75 -27.69 7.67
C SER A 19 -19.41 -26.72 6.55
N HIS A 20 -19.54 -25.42 6.82
CA HIS A 20 -18.94 -24.40 5.96
C HIS A 20 -17.46 -24.73 5.88
N ALA A 21 -17.05 -25.47 4.84
CA ALA A 21 -15.65 -25.62 4.53
C ALA A 21 -15.17 -24.20 4.25
N PRO A 22 -14.25 -23.64 5.04
CA PRO A 22 -13.69 -22.34 4.72
C PRO A 22 -13.16 -22.46 3.30
N THR A 23 -13.55 -21.52 2.44
CA THR A 23 -13.03 -21.40 1.08
C THR A 23 -11.51 -21.40 1.20
N ARG A 24 -10.89 -22.54 0.85
CA ARG A 24 -9.44 -22.62 0.75
C ARG A 24 -9.03 -21.52 -0.24
N SER A 25 -8.08 -20.69 0.15
CA SER A 25 -7.24 -20.04 -0.85
C SER A 25 -6.83 -21.13 -1.85
N PRO A 26 -6.91 -20.90 -3.18
CA PRO A 26 -6.52 -21.94 -4.12
C PRO A 26 -5.14 -22.43 -3.71
N GLY A 27 -4.96 -23.72 -3.42
CA GLY A 27 -3.64 -24.27 -3.03
C GLY A 27 -2.58 -24.09 -4.13
N SER A 28 -2.98 -23.56 -5.28
CA SER A 28 -2.19 -23.16 -6.44
C SER A 28 -1.94 -21.66 -6.57
N PHE A 29 -2.45 -20.81 -5.65
CA PHE A 29 -2.22 -19.37 -5.72
C PHE A 29 -0.76 -19.06 -5.44
N ARG A 30 -0.03 -18.73 -6.50
CA ARG A 30 1.33 -18.20 -6.40
C ARG A 30 1.27 -16.73 -6.82
N PRO A 31 1.42 -15.79 -5.89
CA PRO A 31 1.52 -14.41 -6.29
C PRO A 31 2.78 -14.23 -7.16
N SER A 32 2.64 -13.47 -8.24
CA SER A 32 3.77 -13.04 -9.07
C SER A 32 3.97 -11.56 -8.83
N TYR A 33 5.16 -11.20 -8.36
CA TYR A 33 5.60 -9.82 -8.15
C TYR A 33 6.78 -9.52 -9.06
N ASN A 34 7.03 -8.25 -9.36
CA ASN A 34 8.17 -7.88 -10.18
C ASN A 34 9.48 -8.23 -9.44
N PRO A 35 10.30 -9.19 -9.91
CA PRO A 35 11.47 -9.65 -9.16
C PRO A 35 12.53 -8.57 -8.96
N ARG A 36 12.71 -7.68 -9.95
CA ARG A 36 13.64 -6.53 -9.84
C ARG A 36 13.18 -5.62 -8.71
N TYR A 37 11.90 -5.27 -8.70
CA TYR A 37 11.39 -4.37 -7.68
C TYR A 37 11.39 -4.96 -6.28
N VAL A 38 11.09 -6.26 -6.15
CA VAL A 38 11.22 -6.98 -4.88
C VAL A 38 12.66 -6.91 -4.35
N GLN A 39 13.66 -7.12 -5.19
CA GLN A 39 15.07 -7.03 -4.79
C GLN A 39 15.46 -5.61 -4.35
N LEU A 40 15.00 -4.60 -5.09
CA LEU A 40 15.20 -3.19 -4.78
C LEU A 40 14.62 -2.83 -3.40
N LEU A 41 13.36 -3.20 -3.15
CA LEU A 41 12.70 -2.97 -1.86
C LEU A 41 13.36 -3.73 -0.71
N LYS A 42 13.81 -4.97 -0.95
CA LYS A 42 14.55 -5.76 0.04
C LYS A 42 15.84 -5.07 0.46
N ALA A 43 16.61 -4.54 -0.49
CA ALA A 43 17.85 -3.82 -0.19
C ALA A 43 17.59 -2.59 0.70
N ALA A 44 16.52 -1.84 0.45
CA ALA A 44 16.13 -0.72 1.33
C ALA A 44 15.65 -1.19 2.71
N ALA A 45 14.90 -2.29 2.77
CA ALA A 45 14.44 -2.90 4.03
C ALA A 45 15.60 -3.46 4.86
N ASP A 46 16.59 -4.07 4.22
CA ASP A 46 17.83 -4.57 4.83
C ASP A 46 18.61 -3.44 5.50
N GLU A 47 18.54 -2.23 4.94
CA GLU A 47 19.14 -1.03 5.52
C GLU A 47 18.15 -0.23 6.38
N GLY A 48 16.97 -0.76 6.71
CA GLY A 48 15.99 -0.14 7.60
C GLY A 48 15.46 1.21 7.14
N VAL A 49 15.37 1.42 5.82
CA VAL A 49 14.87 2.68 5.24
C VAL A 49 13.34 2.64 5.12
N PHE A 50 12.69 3.67 5.64
CA PHE A 50 11.25 3.88 5.46
C PHE A 50 10.96 4.83 4.31
N PHE A 51 9.79 4.67 3.70
CA PHE A 51 9.29 5.56 2.66
C PHE A 51 8.02 6.25 3.15
N GLN A 52 8.03 7.58 3.13
CA GLN A 52 6.90 8.41 3.49
C GLN A 52 6.31 9.06 2.24
N ILE A 53 5.13 8.60 1.84
CA ILE A 53 4.41 9.08 0.65
C ILE A 53 3.08 9.62 1.15
N SER A 54 2.93 10.95 1.17
CA SER A 54 1.71 11.56 1.68
C SER A 54 0.54 11.37 0.70
N ASP A 55 -0.68 11.43 1.22
CA ASP A 55 -1.89 11.26 0.40
C ASP A 55 -1.97 12.29 -0.73
N SER A 56 -1.42 13.49 -0.54
CA SER A 56 -1.36 14.51 -1.60
C SER A 56 -0.47 14.07 -2.77
N VAL A 57 0.63 13.36 -2.50
CA VAL A 57 1.53 12.85 -3.56
C VAL A 57 0.90 11.65 -4.26
N ILE A 58 0.29 10.73 -3.51
CA ILE A 58 -0.43 9.57 -4.09
C ILE A 58 -1.51 10.03 -5.08
N ARG A 59 -2.17 11.16 -4.77
CA ARG A 59 -3.28 11.71 -5.55
C ARG A 59 -2.86 12.71 -6.63
N ASP A 60 -1.60 13.12 -6.67
CA ASP A 60 -1.08 13.99 -7.71
C ASP A 60 -0.79 13.15 -8.96
N LEU A 61 -1.83 12.99 -9.79
CA LEU A 61 -1.80 12.21 -11.02
C LEU A 61 -1.66 13.11 -12.26
N PRO A 62 -0.95 12.66 -13.33
CA PRO A 62 -0.93 13.36 -14.61
C PRO A 62 -2.34 13.40 -15.17
N LEU A 63 -2.84 14.60 -15.46
CA LEU A 63 -4.16 14.81 -16.05
C LEU A 63 -3.99 15.42 -17.43
N ARG A 64 -4.67 14.84 -18.43
CA ARG A 64 -4.86 15.42 -19.75
C ARG A 64 -6.35 15.68 -19.96
N SER A 65 -6.71 16.90 -20.36
CA SER A 65 -8.11 17.31 -20.50
C SER A 65 -8.33 18.21 -21.72
N SER A 66 -9.32 17.88 -22.55
CA SER A 66 -9.83 18.74 -23.62
C SER A 66 -11.33 19.00 -23.39
N GLY A 67 -11.66 20.09 -22.68
CA GLY A 67 -13.02 20.35 -22.21
C GLY A 67 -13.42 19.54 -20.97
N GLU A 68 -14.71 19.51 -20.65
CA GLU A 68 -15.23 18.90 -19.41
C GLU A 68 -15.40 17.38 -19.48
N THR A 69 -15.72 16.86 -20.67
CA THR A 69 -16.06 15.45 -20.87
C THR A 69 -14.88 14.61 -21.32
N CYS A 70 -13.82 15.23 -21.87
CA CYS A 70 -12.69 14.50 -22.38
C CYS A 70 -11.45 14.58 -21.49
N ARG A 71 -11.18 13.52 -20.73
CA ARG A 71 -10.12 13.47 -19.71
C ARG A 71 -9.47 12.09 -19.62
N SER A 72 -8.15 12.04 -19.41
CA SER A 72 -7.46 10.85 -18.92
C SER A 72 -6.56 11.19 -17.76
N THR A 73 -6.45 10.24 -16.82
CA THR A 73 -5.45 10.26 -15.77
C THR A 73 -4.40 9.18 -16.04
N GLY A 74 -3.13 9.56 -15.96
CA GLY A 74 -1.99 8.65 -16.00
C GLY A 74 -1.67 8.07 -14.63
N ASP A 75 -0.62 7.26 -14.57
CA ASP A 75 -0.09 6.69 -13.33
C ASP A 75 0.62 7.75 -12.48
N GLY A 76 0.70 7.52 -11.16
CA GLY A 76 1.35 8.44 -10.25
C GLY A 76 2.85 8.54 -10.54
N PRO A 77 3.40 9.74 -10.80
CA PRO A 77 4.79 9.89 -11.25
C PRO A 77 5.76 9.31 -10.23
N TRP A 78 5.51 9.61 -8.94
CA TRP A 78 6.31 9.22 -7.76
C TRP A 78 6.74 7.76 -7.70
N ILE A 79 6.04 6.87 -8.40
CA ILE A 79 6.40 5.47 -8.51
C ILE A 79 7.76 5.34 -9.18
N GLU A 80 7.96 5.93 -10.36
CA GLU A 80 9.22 5.83 -11.09
C GLU A 80 10.35 6.46 -10.28
N GLU A 81 10.10 7.59 -9.61
CA GLU A 81 11.10 8.18 -8.72
C GLU A 81 11.45 7.30 -7.51
N LEU A 82 10.51 6.50 -7.02
CA LEU A 82 10.82 5.51 -5.99
C LEU A 82 11.74 4.41 -6.55
N TYR A 83 11.53 3.94 -7.78
CA TYR A 83 12.45 2.99 -8.42
C TYR A 83 13.85 3.59 -8.55
N ASP A 84 13.95 4.82 -9.03
CA ASP A 84 15.21 5.56 -9.17
C ASP A 84 16.00 5.63 -7.85
N VAL A 85 15.33 5.96 -6.74
CA VAL A 85 15.95 6.01 -5.41
C VAL A 85 16.41 4.63 -4.96
N LEU A 86 15.59 3.61 -5.16
CA LEU A 86 15.96 2.25 -4.77
C LEU A 86 17.13 1.72 -5.58
N GLU A 87 17.24 2.09 -6.86
CA GLU A 87 18.36 1.72 -7.72
C GLU A 87 19.67 2.36 -7.25
N ILE A 88 19.62 3.62 -6.81
CA ILE A 88 20.75 4.28 -6.15
C ILE A 88 21.20 3.46 -4.93
N PHE A 89 20.26 3.06 -4.07
CA PHE A 89 20.57 2.26 -2.87
C PHE A 89 21.09 0.87 -3.20
N GLN A 90 20.58 0.22 -4.25
CA GLN A 90 21.07 -1.10 -4.65
C GLN A 90 22.50 -1.01 -5.22
N LYS A 91 22.78 0.03 -6.01
CA LYS A 91 24.09 0.26 -6.62
C LYS A 91 25.16 0.61 -5.58
N ASP A 92 24.80 1.41 -4.58
CA ASP A 92 25.66 1.74 -3.44
C ASP A 92 24.87 1.70 -2.12
N PRO A 93 24.85 0.54 -1.43
CA PRO A 93 24.14 0.37 -0.15
C PRO A 93 24.60 1.32 0.95
N SER A 94 25.83 1.86 0.86
CA SER A 94 26.32 2.84 1.84
C SER A 94 25.50 4.14 1.81
N LEU A 95 24.88 4.49 0.68
CA LEU A 95 24.03 5.67 0.54
C LEU A 95 22.71 5.50 1.31
N ALA A 96 22.15 4.29 1.34
CA ALA A 96 20.94 3.98 2.11
C ALA A 96 21.17 4.19 3.62
N ARG A 97 22.38 3.85 4.12
CA ARG A 97 22.78 4.03 5.53
C ARG A 97 22.88 5.48 5.99
N LYS A 98 22.73 6.44 5.09
CA LYS A 98 22.81 7.87 5.42
C LYS A 98 21.46 8.48 5.80
N VAL A 99 20.36 7.76 5.56
CA VAL A 99 18.99 8.27 5.75
C VAL A 99 18.11 7.24 6.41
N HIS A 100 17.20 7.66 7.28
CA HIS A 100 16.20 6.76 7.88
C HIS A 100 14.92 6.72 7.06
N ILE A 101 14.55 7.87 6.48
CA ILE A 101 13.29 8.07 5.80
C ILE A 101 13.58 8.72 4.45
N VAL A 102 12.93 8.25 3.39
CA VAL A 102 12.79 8.95 2.12
C VAL A 102 11.37 9.48 2.03
N GLU A 103 11.21 10.79 1.98
CA GLU A 103 9.92 11.47 1.91
C GLU A 103 9.72 12.16 0.56
N PHE A 104 8.58 11.90 -0.07
CA PHE A 104 8.17 12.50 -1.33
C PHE A 104 7.19 13.63 -1.03
N LYS A 105 7.44 14.83 -1.56
CA LYS A 105 6.62 16.00 -1.25
C LYS A 105 6.58 17.00 -2.39
N ARG A 106 5.46 17.72 -2.51
CA ARG A 106 5.34 18.82 -3.46
C ARG A 106 6.10 20.05 -2.96
N GLY A 107 6.89 20.66 -3.83
CA GLY A 107 7.56 21.95 -3.61
C GLY A 107 7.33 22.92 -4.77
N ASP A 108 7.95 24.10 -4.67
CA ASP A 108 7.87 25.14 -5.71
C ASP A 108 8.75 24.81 -6.92
N LYS A 109 9.89 24.15 -6.67
CA LYS A 109 10.86 23.72 -7.69
C LYS A 109 11.37 22.31 -7.34
N PRO A 110 11.84 21.53 -8.34
CA PRO A 110 12.47 20.26 -8.06
C PRO A 110 13.75 20.47 -7.24
N SER A 111 13.84 19.82 -6.09
CA SER A 111 15.06 19.80 -5.27
C SER A 111 15.14 18.55 -4.41
N VAL A 112 16.37 18.24 -3.98
CA VAL A 112 16.67 17.19 -3.01
C VAL A 112 17.31 17.85 -1.81
N GLU A 113 16.79 17.56 -0.62
CA GLU A 113 17.24 18.16 0.64
C GLU A 113 17.36 17.08 1.71
N THR A 114 18.18 17.32 2.73
CA THR A 114 18.14 16.50 3.95
C THR A 114 17.62 17.32 5.11
N SER A 115 16.81 16.68 5.93
CA SER A 115 16.32 17.24 7.19
C SER A 115 16.68 16.31 8.33
N LYS A 116 16.96 16.89 9.51
CA LYS A 116 17.15 16.15 10.75
C LYS A 116 16.10 16.61 11.74
N ASP A 117 15.41 15.67 12.35
CA ASP A 117 14.50 15.99 13.44
C ASP A 117 15.23 16.15 14.78
N LEU A 118 14.45 16.37 15.84
CA LEU A 118 14.96 16.55 17.21
C LEU A 118 15.64 15.30 17.78
N ASP A 119 15.28 14.11 17.31
CA ASP A 119 15.84 12.83 17.75
C ASP A 119 17.06 12.42 16.88
N GLY A 120 17.44 13.23 15.88
CA GLY A 120 18.55 12.97 14.97
C GLY A 120 18.21 12.11 13.76
N ALA A 121 16.93 11.81 13.53
CA ALA A 121 16.49 11.04 12.36
C ALA A 121 16.67 11.86 11.08
N VAL A 122 17.56 11.38 10.22
CA VAL A 122 17.80 11.94 8.89
C VAL A 122 16.70 11.54 7.92
N THR A 123 16.07 12.52 7.29
CA THR A 123 15.08 12.36 6.22
C THR A 123 15.62 12.92 4.91
N LEU A 124 15.60 12.14 3.84
CA LEU A 124 15.80 12.61 2.47
C LEU A 124 14.49 13.14 1.92
N LEU A 125 14.42 14.42 1.64
CA LEU A 125 13.25 15.09 1.08
C LEU A 125 13.42 15.20 -0.44
N LEU A 126 12.51 14.56 -1.18
CA LEU A 126 12.41 14.66 -2.63
C LEU A 126 11.26 15.59 -2.98
N LEU A 127 11.61 16.84 -3.32
CA LEU A 127 10.66 17.88 -3.66
C LEU A 127 10.42 17.90 -5.17
N TYR A 128 9.17 17.72 -5.61
CA TYR A 128 8.78 17.86 -7.01
C TYR A 128 7.98 19.13 -7.25
N SER A 129 8.07 19.68 -8.47
CA SER A 129 7.15 20.72 -8.91
C SER A 129 6.04 20.16 -9.78
N LYS A 130 4.85 20.73 -9.63
CA LYS A 130 3.68 20.46 -10.48
C LYS A 130 3.47 21.67 -11.38
N SER A 131 3.41 21.43 -12.69
CA SER A 131 3.13 22.46 -13.68
C SER A 131 1.92 22.07 -14.53
N GLU A 132 1.16 23.07 -14.94
CA GLU A 132 0.05 22.90 -15.88
C GLU A 132 0.37 23.69 -17.14
N SER A 133 0.37 23.00 -18.27
CA SER A 133 0.59 23.60 -19.60
C SER A 133 -0.67 23.46 -20.45
N ARG A 134 -0.77 24.35 -21.44
CA ARG A 134 -1.72 24.19 -22.55
C ARG A 134 -0.95 23.75 -23.78
N GLU A 135 -1.33 22.62 -24.32
CA GLU A 135 -0.74 22.04 -25.52
C GLU A 135 -1.78 22.06 -26.63
N LYS A 136 -1.35 22.38 -27.85
CA LYS A 136 -2.23 22.24 -29.01
C LYS A 136 -2.29 20.77 -29.40
N ILE A 137 -3.50 20.27 -29.58
CA ILE A 137 -3.74 18.93 -30.09
C ILE A 137 -3.29 18.88 -31.55
N ASP A 138 -2.38 17.99 -31.87
CA ASP A 138 -1.97 17.64 -33.23
C ASP A 138 -2.36 16.19 -33.57
N SER A 139 -2.02 15.74 -34.77
CA SER A 139 -2.34 14.38 -35.23
C SER A 139 -1.59 13.26 -34.50
N LEU A 140 -0.57 13.59 -33.69
CA LEU A 140 0.24 12.63 -32.92
C LEU A 140 -0.05 12.69 -31.42
N SER A 141 -0.88 13.66 -31.01
CA SER A 141 -1.27 13.85 -29.62
C SER A 141 -2.08 12.65 -29.15
N ASP A 142 -1.67 12.08 -28.02
CA ASP A 142 -2.45 11.04 -27.35
C ASP A 142 -3.63 11.69 -26.62
N ILE A 143 -4.77 11.69 -27.31
CA ILE A 143 -6.02 12.33 -26.88
C ILE A 143 -6.87 11.30 -26.11
N PRO A 144 -7.31 11.60 -24.88
CA PRO A 144 -8.02 10.66 -24.01
C PRO A 144 -9.28 10.00 -24.60
N CYS A 145 -9.95 10.63 -25.57
CA CYS A 145 -11.30 10.28 -26.00
C CYS A 145 -11.42 10.00 -27.48
N ALA A 146 -10.30 9.98 -28.18
CA ALA A 146 -10.28 10.00 -29.62
C ALA A 146 -9.27 8.97 -30.12
N SER A 147 -9.72 7.74 -30.33
CA SER A 147 -9.14 6.93 -31.39
C SER A 147 -9.60 7.52 -32.74
N GLY A 148 -8.98 8.64 -33.17
CA GLY A 148 -9.14 9.16 -34.53
C GLY A 148 -10.05 10.38 -34.76
N ASP A 149 -10.51 11.12 -33.74
CA ASP A 149 -11.28 12.36 -33.96
C ASP A 149 -10.39 13.53 -34.39
N MET A 150 -10.40 13.80 -35.70
CA MET A 150 -9.77 14.98 -36.33
C MET A 150 -10.38 16.31 -35.84
N ASP A 151 -11.58 16.30 -35.27
CA ASP A 151 -12.31 17.48 -34.77
C ASP A 151 -11.68 18.14 -33.54
N LEU A 152 -10.72 17.46 -32.90
CA LEU A 152 -9.97 17.97 -31.77
C LEU A 152 -8.63 18.58 -32.17
N VAL A 153 -8.14 18.30 -33.39
CA VAL A 153 -6.88 18.85 -33.90
C VAL A 153 -6.97 20.37 -33.97
N GLY A 154 -5.96 21.05 -33.41
CA GLY A 154 -5.88 22.50 -33.31
C GLY A 154 -6.52 23.11 -32.06
N LYS A 155 -7.26 22.33 -31.25
CA LYS A 155 -7.79 22.78 -29.95
C LYS A 155 -6.73 22.69 -28.85
N ASP A 156 -6.98 23.42 -27.77
CA ASP A 156 -6.13 23.37 -26.57
C ASP A 156 -6.48 22.13 -25.71
N MET A 157 -5.44 21.50 -25.18
CA MET A 157 -5.48 20.48 -24.16
C MET A 157 -4.70 20.96 -22.93
N SER A 158 -5.32 20.87 -21.75
CA SER A 158 -4.60 21.06 -20.50
C SER A 158 -3.84 19.79 -20.15
N VAL A 159 -2.55 19.94 -19.84
CA VAL A 159 -1.66 18.84 -19.44
C VAL A 159 -1.01 19.19 -18.12
N THR A 160 -1.13 18.30 -17.15
CA THR A 160 -0.37 18.38 -15.89
C THR A 160 0.93 17.59 -16.04
N ARG A 161 2.05 18.22 -15.69
CA ARG A 161 3.38 17.61 -15.69
C ARG A 161 4.03 17.72 -14.32
N PHE A 162 4.81 16.71 -13.96
CA PHE A 162 5.56 16.65 -12.71
C PHE A 162 7.03 16.58 -13.02
N THR A 163 7.83 17.40 -12.34
CA THR A 163 9.27 17.43 -12.50
C THR A 163 9.92 17.13 -11.16
N TRP A 164 10.74 16.08 -11.14
CA TRP A 164 11.46 15.59 -9.97
C TRP A 164 12.95 15.93 -10.03
N PRO A 165 13.67 15.93 -8.88
CA PRO A 165 15.12 16.03 -8.88
C PRO A 165 15.75 14.84 -9.62
N SER A 166 16.89 15.06 -10.25
CA SER A 166 17.57 13.97 -10.98
C SER A 166 18.26 12.99 -10.03
N THR A 167 18.46 11.76 -10.49
CA THR A 167 19.22 10.73 -9.76
C THR A 167 20.63 11.17 -9.38
N GLN A 168 21.31 11.94 -10.25
CA GLN A 168 22.63 12.47 -9.94
C GLN A 168 22.60 13.49 -8.79
N ALA A 169 21.55 14.31 -8.69
CA ALA A 169 21.40 15.24 -7.58
C ALA A 169 21.20 14.49 -6.26
N ILE A 170 20.42 13.40 -6.28
CA ILE A 170 20.19 12.53 -5.12
C ILE A 170 21.51 11.86 -4.69
N GLU A 171 22.22 11.21 -5.63
CA GLU A 171 23.51 10.58 -5.36
C GLU A 171 24.52 11.59 -4.77
N ALA A 172 24.65 12.77 -5.37
CA ALA A 172 25.58 13.81 -4.92
C ALA A 172 25.27 14.28 -3.50
N LEU A 173 24.00 14.59 -3.19
CA LEU A 173 23.61 15.01 -1.85
C LEU A 173 23.91 13.92 -0.82
N LEU A 174 23.54 12.67 -1.12
CA LEU A 174 23.79 11.54 -0.21
C LEU A 174 25.28 11.31 -0.03
N GLN A 175 26.12 11.42 -1.07
CA GLN A 175 27.57 11.26 -0.94
C GLN A 175 28.19 12.23 0.07
N GLU A 176 27.66 13.46 0.17
CA GLU A 176 28.11 14.47 1.13
C GLU A 176 27.62 14.22 2.57
N GLN A 177 26.59 13.40 2.78
CA GLN A 177 26.08 13.10 4.11
C GLN A 177 26.97 12.10 4.86
N PRO A 178 27.13 12.24 6.18
CA PRO A 178 27.70 11.18 7.02
C PRO A 178 26.73 10.00 7.13
N GLU A 179 27.22 8.86 7.64
CA GLU A 179 26.33 7.78 8.09
C GLU A 179 25.36 8.30 9.15
N ARG A 180 24.12 7.82 9.11
CA ARG A 180 23.11 8.25 10.06
C ARG A 180 23.40 7.65 11.44
N ALA A 181 23.17 8.43 12.49
CA ALA A 181 23.21 7.91 13.86
C ALA A 181 22.04 6.94 14.09
N GLU A 182 22.19 6.05 15.06
CA GLU A 182 21.09 5.20 15.50
C GLU A 182 20.02 6.05 16.19
N VAL A 183 18.75 5.85 15.80
CA VAL A 183 17.60 6.52 16.40
C VAL A 183 16.64 5.47 16.91
N GLU A 184 16.41 5.43 18.23
CA GLU A 184 15.65 4.38 18.91
C GLU A 184 14.27 4.12 18.26
N ARG A 185 13.52 5.18 17.92
CA ARG A 185 12.17 5.06 17.34
C ARG A 185 12.14 4.48 15.91
N LEU A 186 13.29 4.42 15.24
CA LEU A 186 13.47 3.86 13.89
C LEU A 186 14.42 2.66 13.89
N ASN A 187 14.94 2.25 15.05
CA ASN A 187 15.70 1.01 15.19
C ASN A 187 14.72 -0.16 15.30
N VAL A 188 14.35 -0.72 14.16
CA VAL A 188 13.27 -1.71 14.03
C VAL A 188 13.82 -3.07 13.62
N ASP A 189 13.11 -4.13 14.00
CA ASP A 189 13.30 -5.45 13.41
C ASP A 189 12.92 -5.41 11.92
N ARG A 190 13.86 -5.79 11.06
CA ARG A 190 13.75 -5.67 9.60
C ARG A 190 13.03 -6.85 8.96
N HIS A 191 12.81 -7.95 9.67
CA HIS A 191 12.25 -9.18 9.10
C HIS A 191 10.84 -8.96 8.55
N PHE A 192 9.98 -8.23 9.27
CA PHE A 192 8.66 -7.86 8.75
C PHE A 192 8.73 -6.92 7.54
N MET A 193 9.68 -5.97 7.51
CA MET A 193 9.87 -5.09 6.34
C MET A 193 10.33 -5.88 5.11
N GLN A 194 11.23 -6.84 5.28
CA GLN A 194 11.64 -7.77 4.22
C GLN A 194 10.45 -8.61 3.72
N TRP A 195 9.62 -9.10 4.63
CA TRP A 195 8.40 -9.85 4.29
C TRP A 195 7.40 -9.02 3.49
N LEU A 196 7.26 -7.72 3.80
CA LEU A 196 6.49 -6.78 2.98
C LEU A 196 7.13 -6.53 1.61
N ALA A 197 8.46 -6.35 1.56
CA ALA A 197 9.21 -6.14 0.32
C ALA A 197 9.06 -7.32 -0.66
N GLU A 198 9.04 -8.56 -0.16
CA GLU A 198 8.72 -9.77 -0.94
C GLU A 198 7.38 -9.71 -1.66
N ARG A 199 6.46 -8.91 -1.12
CA ARG A 199 5.09 -8.73 -1.61
C ARG A 199 4.92 -7.42 -2.36
N GLN A 200 6.03 -6.74 -2.70
CA GLN A 200 6.01 -5.43 -3.37
C GLN A 200 5.19 -4.41 -2.55
N THR A 201 5.34 -4.47 -1.22
CA THR A 201 4.58 -3.69 -0.25
C THR A 201 5.52 -2.87 0.62
N LEU A 202 5.16 -1.61 0.83
CA LEU A 202 5.81 -0.69 1.76
C LEU A 202 5.03 -0.61 3.06
N PHE A 203 5.75 -0.45 4.17
CA PHE A 203 5.12 -0.02 5.41
C PHE A 203 4.79 1.47 5.32
N ARG A 204 3.51 1.82 5.44
CA ARG A 204 3.05 3.21 5.42
C ARG A 204 3.38 3.88 6.74
N LEU A 205 4.50 4.58 6.77
CA LEU A 205 4.92 5.40 7.89
C LEU A 205 4.20 6.75 7.87
N THR A 206 3.60 7.11 9.00
CA THR A 206 3.06 8.46 9.26
C THR A 206 3.89 9.13 10.36
N PRO A 207 4.06 10.47 10.35
CA PRO A 207 4.76 11.17 11.41
C PRO A 207 4.24 10.81 12.81
N GLU A 208 2.91 10.74 12.99
CA GLU A 208 2.27 10.42 14.27
C GLU A 208 2.74 9.06 14.79
N LEU A 209 2.65 8.02 13.96
CA LEU A 209 3.13 6.68 14.28
C LEU A 209 4.64 6.64 14.60
N ALA A 210 5.43 7.44 13.90
CA ALA A 210 6.88 7.44 14.04
C ALA A 210 7.34 8.06 15.38
N PHE A 211 6.53 8.94 15.98
CA PHE A 211 6.81 9.59 17.27
C PHE A 211 5.98 9.05 18.44
N GLU A 212 4.98 8.19 18.18
CA GLU A 212 4.15 7.63 19.23
C GLU A 212 5.01 6.78 20.19
N LYS A 213 4.85 7.04 21.49
CA LYS A 213 5.53 6.33 22.57
C LYS A 213 4.50 5.71 23.51
N SER A 214 4.88 4.60 24.13
CA SER A 214 4.12 4.04 25.24
C SER A 214 4.16 4.98 26.45
N PRO A 215 3.26 4.81 27.44
CA PRO A 215 3.30 5.58 28.68
C PRO A 215 4.63 5.44 29.47
N ASN A 216 5.40 4.38 29.21
CA ASN A 216 6.73 4.16 29.80
C ASN A 216 7.87 4.76 28.95
N GLY A 217 7.55 5.51 27.89
CA GLY A 217 8.51 6.16 27.01
C GLY A 217 9.06 5.31 25.87
N GLN A 218 8.68 4.03 25.77
CA GLN A 218 9.17 3.14 24.71
C GLN A 218 8.56 3.49 23.34
N PRO A 219 9.36 3.60 22.27
CA PRO A 219 8.83 3.85 20.94
C PRO A 219 7.90 2.73 20.45
N LEU A 220 6.79 3.13 19.84
CA LEU A 220 5.74 2.21 19.44
C LEU A 220 6.13 1.38 18.20
N LEU A 221 6.67 2.05 17.19
CA LEU A 221 6.95 1.46 15.89
C LEU A 221 7.92 0.25 15.98
N PRO A 222 9.08 0.32 16.68
CA PRO A 222 9.94 -0.84 16.89
C PRO A 222 9.24 -2.00 17.57
N ALA A 223 8.44 -1.72 18.62
CA ALA A 223 7.72 -2.76 19.35
C ALA A 223 6.67 -3.47 18.49
N ALA A 224 5.94 -2.73 17.65
CA ALA A 224 4.98 -3.30 16.71
C ALA A 224 5.65 -4.19 15.66
N LEU A 225 6.72 -3.69 15.02
CA LEU A 225 7.43 -4.42 13.98
C LEU A 225 8.13 -5.67 14.52
N ALA A 226 8.71 -5.60 15.73
CA ALA A 226 9.28 -6.78 16.39
C ALA A 226 8.22 -7.86 16.66
N ARG A 227 6.99 -7.49 17.06
CA ARG A 227 5.89 -8.44 17.24
C ARG A 227 5.49 -9.11 15.93
N PHE A 228 5.44 -8.36 14.84
CA PHE A 228 5.16 -8.90 13.52
C PHE A 228 6.28 -9.84 13.05
N SER A 229 7.54 -9.45 13.21
CA SER A 229 8.70 -10.29 12.92
C SER A 229 8.68 -11.60 13.71
N ALA A 230 8.41 -11.55 15.02
CA ALA A 230 8.29 -12.73 15.86
C ALA A 230 7.16 -13.67 15.41
N THR A 231 6.03 -13.10 14.97
CA THR A 231 4.90 -13.87 14.44
C THR A 231 5.29 -14.62 13.16
N LEU A 232 6.04 -13.98 12.27
CA LEU A 232 6.54 -14.61 11.04
C LEU A 232 7.61 -15.68 11.31
N ALA A 233 8.51 -15.42 12.25
CA ALA A 233 9.58 -16.35 12.64
C ALA A 233 9.06 -17.69 13.21
N GLN A 234 7.83 -17.70 13.75
CA GLN A 234 7.17 -18.92 14.23
C GLN A 234 6.64 -19.83 13.11
N GLY A 235 6.84 -19.46 11.83
CA GLY A 235 6.37 -20.23 10.68
C GLY A 235 4.86 -20.09 10.43
N ASN A 236 4.23 -19.03 10.96
CA ASN A 236 2.83 -18.74 10.69
C ASN A 236 2.67 -18.34 9.22
N GLU A 237 2.04 -19.21 8.43
CA GLU A 237 1.61 -18.86 7.07
C GLU A 237 0.42 -17.89 7.13
N LEU A 238 0.45 -16.82 6.33
CA LEU A 238 -0.59 -15.79 6.24
C LEU A 238 -1.24 -15.80 4.83
N PRO A 239 -1.88 -16.91 4.41
CA PRO A 239 -2.27 -17.13 3.02
C PRO A 239 -3.38 -16.19 2.53
N ALA A 240 -4.30 -15.77 3.41
CA ALA A 240 -5.35 -14.82 3.03
C ALA A 240 -4.77 -13.42 2.89
N LEU A 241 -3.86 -13.03 3.78
CA LEU A 241 -3.15 -11.76 3.67
C LEU A 241 -2.32 -11.69 2.38
N ASP A 242 -1.58 -12.75 2.05
CA ASP A 242 -0.80 -12.86 0.82
C ASP A 242 -1.68 -12.76 -0.44
N TYR A 243 -2.83 -13.45 -0.42
CA TYR A 243 -3.82 -13.37 -1.47
C TYR A 243 -4.31 -11.94 -1.69
N TRP A 244 -4.75 -11.26 -0.63
CA TRP A 244 -5.29 -9.90 -0.75
C TRP A 244 -4.21 -8.89 -1.14
N MET A 245 -2.99 -8.98 -0.62
CA MET A 245 -1.89 -8.14 -1.09
C MET A 245 -1.61 -8.33 -2.58
N SER A 246 -1.71 -9.56 -3.09
CA SER A 246 -1.55 -9.80 -4.52
C SER A 246 -2.74 -9.31 -5.35
N GLU A 247 -3.97 -9.55 -4.92
CA GLU A 247 -5.17 -9.13 -5.65
C GLU A 247 -5.36 -7.63 -5.68
N LEU A 248 -5.07 -6.93 -4.58
CA LEU A 248 -5.01 -5.46 -4.57
C LEU A 248 -3.99 -4.96 -5.59
N GLY A 249 -2.85 -5.64 -5.70
CA GLY A 249 -1.82 -5.29 -6.68
C GLY A 249 -2.28 -5.40 -8.13
N LYS A 250 -3.05 -6.43 -8.47
CA LYS A 250 -3.52 -6.65 -9.84
C LYS A 250 -4.64 -5.70 -10.27
N LYS A 251 -5.38 -5.13 -9.31
CA LYS A 251 -6.69 -4.49 -9.56
C LYS A 251 -6.79 -3.04 -9.09
N SER A 252 -5.75 -2.53 -8.43
CA SER A 252 -5.58 -1.12 -8.12
C SER A 252 -4.73 -0.46 -9.20
N LYS A 253 -5.08 0.78 -9.59
CA LYS A 253 -4.21 1.59 -10.46
C LYS A 253 -2.88 1.92 -9.76
N LEU A 254 -2.90 2.06 -8.44
CA LEU A 254 -1.71 2.27 -7.61
C LEU A 254 -0.96 0.96 -7.33
N GLY A 255 -1.71 -0.15 -7.19
CA GLY A 255 -1.21 -1.45 -6.75
C GLY A 255 -0.36 -2.22 -7.77
N GLY A 256 -0.37 -1.80 -9.04
CA GLY A 256 0.48 -2.38 -10.08
C GLY A 256 1.98 -2.19 -9.77
N ALA A 257 2.33 -1.11 -9.07
CA ALA A 257 3.73 -0.76 -8.82
C ALA A 257 4.13 -0.76 -7.35
N VAL A 258 3.29 -0.29 -6.41
CA VAL A 258 3.65 -0.25 -4.98
C VAL A 258 2.41 -0.39 -4.13
N LYS A 259 2.48 -1.21 -3.08
CA LYS A 259 1.38 -1.42 -2.15
C LYS A 259 1.73 -0.87 -0.80
N PHE A 260 0.72 -0.67 0.03
CA PHE A 260 0.91 -0.25 1.41
C PHE A 260 0.46 -1.35 2.37
N PHE A 261 1.09 -1.36 3.54
CA PHE A 261 0.57 -1.96 4.76
C PHE A 261 0.62 -0.90 5.84
N SER A 262 -0.43 -0.77 6.64
CA SER A 262 -0.51 0.30 7.65
C SER A 262 -0.78 -0.22 9.05
N LEU A 263 -0.29 0.53 10.02
CA LEU A 263 -0.61 0.39 11.43
C LEU A 263 -1.42 1.61 11.87
N LYS A 264 -2.70 1.43 12.24
CA LYS A 264 -3.63 2.52 12.53
C LYS A 264 -3.97 2.64 14.01
N LYS A 265 -4.12 3.87 14.51
CA LYS A 265 -4.61 4.08 15.88
C LYS A 265 -6.13 3.86 15.89
N ASP A 266 -6.59 2.85 16.60
CA ASP A 266 -8.02 2.55 16.75
C ASP A 266 -8.31 1.86 18.09
N ASN A 267 -9.18 2.48 18.88
CA ASN A 267 -9.59 1.98 20.19
C ASN A 267 -10.34 0.63 20.12
N GLN A 268 -10.99 0.35 18.99
CA GLN A 268 -11.72 -0.90 18.74
C GLN A 268 -10.83 -2.03 18.21
N MET A 269 -9.53 -1.77 18.01
CA MET A 269 -8.58 -2.75 17.47
C MET A 269 -9.02 -3.37 16.14
N ALA A 270 -9.67 -2.56 15.27
CA ALA A 270 -10.13 -3.07 13.99
C ALA A 270 -8.95 -3.44 13.09
N ARG A 271 -9.21 -4.32 12.13
CA ARG A 271 -8.25 -4.76 11.11
C ARG A 271 -8.97 -5.10 9.83
N GLY A 272 -8.26 -5.15 8.73
CA GLY A 272 -8.80 -5.58 7.45
C GLY A 272 -8.21 -4.78 6.30
N LEU A 273 -9.05 -4.33 5.38
CA LEU A 273 -8.66 -3.52 4.22
C LEU A 273 -9.22 -2.11 4.37
N GLN A 274 -8.34 -1.12 4.31
CA GLN A 274 -8.70 0.28 4.27
C GLN A 274 -8.82 0.74 2.81
N VAL A 275 -9.80 1.60 2.54
CA VAL A 275 -9.79 2.49 1.36
C VAL A 275 -9.74 3.94 1.83
N ASP A 276 -8.71 4.70 1.48
CA ASP A 276 -8.63 6.13 1.84
C ASP A 276 -9.37 7.00 0.82
N SER A 277 -10.70 6.94 0.86
CA SER A 277 -11.55 7.61 -0.12
C SER A 277 -11.70 9.12 0.10
N VAL A 278 -11.65 9.88 -1.01
CA VAL A 278 -12.03 11.31 -1.07
C VAL A 278 -13.51 11.53 -1.40
N GLY A 279 -14.29 10.46 -1.47
CA GLY A 279 -15.70 10.49 -1.82
C GLY A 279 -15.97 10.42 -3.32
N GLN A 280 -17.20 10.06 -3.67
CA GLN A 280 -17.61 9.77 -5.06
C GLN A 280 -17.45 10.96 -6.01
N PHE A 281 -17.66 12.19 -5.53
CA PHE A 281 -17.55 13.39 -6.36
C PHE A 281 -16.10 13.62 -6.84
N ALA A 282 -15.14 13.54 -5.94
CA ALA A 282 -13.72 13.75 -6.26
C ALA A 282 -13.20 12.68 -7.24
N ARG A 283 -13.61 11.42 -7.06
CA ARG A 283 -13.30 10.33 -8.02
C ARG A 283 -13.85 10.61 -9.41
N LYS A 284 -15.13 10.99 -9.49
CA LYS A 284 -15.79 11.26 -10.77
C LYS A 284 -15.17 12.46 -11.50
N MET A 285 -14.77 13.50 -10.77
CA MET A 285 -14.28 14.74 -11.36
C MET A 285 -12.79 14.67 -11.74
N ASN A 286 -11.98 14.01 -10.91
CA ASN A 286 -10.52 14.10 -10.99
C ASN A 286 -9.83 12.75 -11.20
N GLY A 287 -10.59 11.64 -11.28
CA GLY A 287 -10.05 10.31 -11.57
C GLY A 287 -9.05 9.82 -10.53
N PHE A 288 -9.17 10.28 -9.27
CA PHE A 288 -8.28 9.88 -8.18
C PHE A 288 -8.35 8.38 -7.91
N ALA A 289 -7.18 7.76 -7.76
CA ALA A 289 -7.08 6.42 -7.21
C ALA A 289 -7.15 6.49 -5.69
N ASP A 290 -8.10 5.76 -5.10
CA ASP A 290 -8.21 5.63 -3.64
C ASP A 290 -7.26 4.51 -3.18
N PRO A 291 -6.16 4.82 -2.47
CA PRO A 291 -5.22 3.78 -2.06
C PRO A 291 -5.94 2.78 -1.16
N THR A 292 -5.85 1.52 -1.55
CA THR A 292 -6.47 0.40 -0.85
C THR A 292 -5.38 -0.52 -0.30
N TYR A 293 -5.41 -0.80 1.00
CA TYR A 293 -4.33 -1.53 1.64
C TYR A 293 -4.77 -2.29 2.90
N PRO A 294 -4.11 -3.43 3.21
CA PRO A 294 -4.27 -4.10 4.50
C PRO A 294 -3.74 -3.23 5.64
N TYR A 295 -4.44 -3.31 6.77
CA TYR A 295 -4.02 -2.66 8.00
C TYR A 295 -4.34 -3.51 9.23
N VAL A 296 -3.52 -3.32 10.26
CA VAL A 296 -3.85 -3.70 11.64
C VAL A 296 -3.90 -2.45 12.49
N SER A 297 -4.60 -2.51 13.62
CA SER A 297 -4.66 -1.38 14.53
C SER A 297 -3.82 -1.55 15.78
N TYR A 298 -3.57 -0.43 16.44
CA TYR A 298 -3.08 -0.37 17.80
C TYR A 298 -3.93 0.55 18.66
N ARG A 299 -3.89 0.33 19.97
CA ARG A 299 -4.44 1.26 20.96
C ARG A 299 -3.53 1.37 22.17
N LEU A 300 -3.64 2.52 22.83
CA LEU A 300 -3.05 2.78 24.13
C LEU A 300 -4.19 2.82 25.15
N LYS A 301 -4.35 1.76 25.96
CA LYS A 301 -5.40 1.68 27.01
C LYS A 301 -4.77 1.25 28.33
N ASN A 302 -5.07 1.95 29.42
CA ASN A 302 -4.66 1.63 30.79
C ASN A 302 -3.15 1.36 30.97
N GLY A 303 -2.30 2.18 30.36
CA GLY A 303 -0.84 1.97 30.46
C GLY A 303 -0.28 0.87 29.56
N THR A 304 -1.13 0.12 28.87
CA THR A 304 -0.73 -1.00 28.00
C THR A 304 -0.85 -0.65 26.53
N PHE A 305 0.19 -1.02 25.80
CA PHE A 305 0.25 -0.96 24.35
C PHE A 305 -0.29 -2.27 23.78
N ASN A 306 -1.36 -2.18 22.99
CA ASN A 306 -1.93 -3.33 22.31
C ASN A 306 -1.85 -3.10 20.80
N VAL A 307 -1.30 -4.07 20.08
CA VAL A 307 -1.24 -4.12 18.62
C VAL A 307 -2.03 -5.34 18.17
N GLY A 308 -2.79 -5.20 17.09
CA GLY A 308 -3.48 -6.31 16.46
C GLY A 308 -2.48 -7.29 15.84
N ASP A 309 -2.80 -8.58 15.88
CA ASP A 309 -1.93 -9.62 15.37
C ASP A 309 -2.14 -9.90 13.88
N LEU A 310 -1.07 -10.27 13.18
CA LEU A 310 -1.14 -10.67 11.77
C LEU A 310 -2.06 -11.90 11.55
N PRO A 311 -2.05 -12.94 12.41
CA PRO A 311 -3.01 -14.04 12.34
C PRO A 311 -4.49 -13.61 12.39
N ASP A 312 -4.82 -12.58 13.18
CA ASP A 312 -6.19 -12.10 13.26
C ASP A 312 -6.59 -11.28 12.03
N LEU A 313 -5.63 -10.55 11.43
CA LEU A 313 -5.81 -9.96 10.11
C LEU A 313 -6.01 -11.04 9.04
N ASP A 314 -5.19 -12.08 9.02
CA ASP A 314 -5.34 -13.19 8.06
C ASP A 314 -6.71 -13.87 8.19
N ARG A 315 -7.16 -14.12 9.43
CA ARG A 315 -8.51 -14.65 9.69
C ARG A 315 -9.59 -13.71 9.17
N CYS A 316 -9.49 -12.42 9.48
CA CYS A 316 -10.42 -11.40 9.00
C CYS A 316 -10.53 -11.41 7.46
N LEU A 317 -9.39 -11.45 6.77
CA LEU A 317 -9.31 -11.46 5.30
C LEU A 317 -9.75 -12.80 4.67
N ARG A 318 -9.70 -13.89 5.42
CA ARG A 318 -10.26 -15.17 5.02
C ARG A 318 -11.78 -15.14 5.02
N ASP A 319 -12.39 -14.50 6.02
CA ASP A 319 -13.84 -14.34 6.10
C ASP A 319 -14.35 -13.46 4.96
N LEU A 320 -13.56 -12.46 4.56
CA LEU A 320 -13.79 -11.66 3.35
C LEU A 320 -13.89 -12.55 2.11
N ASN A 321 -12.95 -13.48 1.91
CA ASN A 321 -13.00 -14.44 0.79
C ASN A 321 -14.25 -15.32 0.80
N SER A 322 -14.75 -15.68 1.99
CA SER A 322 -15.94 -16.53 2.13
C SER A 322 -17.25 -15.80 1.85
N SER A 323 -17.27 -14.49 2.10
CA SER A 323 -18.46 -13.65 1.98
C SER A 323 -18.76 -13.27 0.53
N TYR A 324 -17.74 -13.17 -0.34
CA TYR A 324 -17.92 -12.74 -1.73
C TYR A 324 -17.89 -13.92 -2.70
N ARG A 325 -19.08 -14.42 -3.06
CA ARG A 325 -19.29 -15.57 -3.97
C ARG A 325 -19.38 -15.22 -5.47
N SER A 326 -19.36 -13.94 -5.87
CA SER A 326 -19.51 -13.56 -7.28
C SER A 326 -18.17 -13.18 -7.90
N PRO A 327 -17.69 -13.89 -8.94
CA PRO A 327 -16.51 -13.50 -9.71
C PRO A 327 -16.64 -12.07 -10.27
N ILE A 328 -17.86 -11.62 -10.58
CA ILE A 328 -18.14 -10.33 -11.22
C ILE A 328 -17.75 -9.15 -10.31
N SER A 329 -17.99 -9.23 -8.99
CA SER A 329 -17.60 -8.16 -8.05
C SER A 329 -16.08 -8.06 -7.88
N LEU A 330 -15.34 -9.11 -8.26
CA LEU A 330 -13.88 -9.13 -8.26
C LEU A 330 -13.28 -8.73 -9.62
N MET A 331 -14.08 -8.55 -10.68
CA MET A 331 -13.58 -8.26 -12.03
C MET A 331 -13.37 -6.76 -12.31
N ASN A 332 -14.02 -5.86 -11.57
CA ASN A 332 -13.91 -4.42 -11.77
C ASN A 332 -12.79 -3.80 -10.92
N ASN A 333 -12.20 -2.70 -11.39
CA ASN A 333 -11.25 -1.91 -10.60
C ASN A 333 -11.93 -1.35 -9.35
N TYR A 334 -11.47 -1.75 -8.18
CA TYR A 334 -12.10 -1.46 -6.88
C TYR A 334 -12.15 0.04 -6.54
N GLU A 335 -11.25 0.82 -7.13
CA GLU A 335 -11.09 2.25 -6.88
C GLU A 335 -12.06 3.11 -7.70
N MET A 336 -12.60 2.56 -8.79
CA MET A 336 -13.44 3.28 -9.75
C MET A 336 -14.91 2.83 -9.74
N ASP A 337 -15.21 1.68 -9.13
CA ASP A 337 -16.56 1.12 -9.05
C ASP A 337 -17.33 1.67 -7.82
N PRO A 338 -18.44 2.42 -8.01
CA PRO A 338 -19.29 2.87 -6.91
C PRO A 338 -19.93 1.72 -6.10
N GLY A 339 -20.02 0.52 -6.69
CA GLY A 339 -20.45 -0.73 -6.05
C GLY A 339 -19.31 -1.63 -5.61
N SER A 340 -18.06 -1.12 -5.60
CA SER A 340 -16.89 -1.85 -5.11
C SER A 340 -17.15 -2.41 -3.71
N PHE A 341 -16.95 -3.71 -3.55
CA PHE A 341 -17.12 -4.40 -2.25
C PHE A 341 -16.13 -3.93 -1.18
N LEU A 342 -15.11 -3.16 -1.57
CA LEU A 342 -14.15 -2.56 -0.65
C LEU A 342 -14.55 -1.15 -0.20
N TYR A 343 -15.70 -0.61 -0.65
CA TYR A 343 -16.17 0.69 -0.19
C TYR A 343 -17.11 0.57 1.02
N PRO A 344 -16.86 1.26 2.15
CA PRO A 344 -15.76 2.21 2.45
C PRO A 344 -14.45 1.56 2.95
N GLY A 345 -14.47 0.25 3.14
CA GLY A 345 -13.37 -0.59 3.59
C GLY A 345 -13.96 -1.93 4.02
N TYR A 346 -13.10 -2.89 4.36
CA TYR A 346 -13.52 -4.10 5.05
C TYR A 346 -12.85 -4.16 6.41
N HIS A 347 -13.65 -4.19 7.47
CA HIS A 347 -13.18 -4.04 8.84
C HIS A 347 -13.75 -5.16 9.71
N CYS A 348 -12.88 -5.92 10.36
CA CYS A 348 -13.24 -6.81 11.45
C CYS A 348 -12.81 -6.14 12.76
N SER A 349 -13.74 -5.97 13.69
CA SER A 349 -13.45 -5.61 15.07
C SER A 349 -13.34 -6.88 15.92
N ASP A 350 -12.52 -6.83 16.96
CA ASP A 350 -12.80 -7.68 18.11
C ASP A 350 -14.10 -7.16 18.70
N ASN A 351 -15.21 -7.87 18.48
CA ASN A 351 -16.35 -7.77 19.38
C ASN A 351 -15.91 -8.36 20.72
N GLY A 352 -15.07 -7.62 21.45
CA GLY A 352 -14.87 -7.84 22.85
C GLY A 352 -16.21 -7.56 23.52
N SER A 353 -16.89 -8.63 23.92
CA SER A 353 -17.76 -8.58 25.09
C SER A 353 -16.97 -7.93 26.22
N ASP A 354 -17.28 -6.68 26.53
CA ASP A 354 -16.96 -6.08 27.83
C ASP A 354 -17.59 -6.93 28.96
#